data_AF-A0A9D4ISZ7-F1
#
_entry.id   AF-A0A9D4ISZ7-F1
#
_cell.length_a   1.000
_cell.length_b   1.000
_cell.length_c   1.000
_cell.angle_alpha   90.00
_cell.angle_beta   90.00
_cell.angle_gamma   90.00
#
_symmetry.space_group_name_H-M   'P 1'
#
loop_
_entity.id
_entity.type
_entity.pdbx_description
1 polymer ?
#
loop_
_entity_poly.entity_id
_entity_poly.type
_entity_poly.pdbx_seq_one_letter_code
_entity_poly.pdbx_strand_id
1 'polypeptide(L)'
;MDLSLCQSLETLYLCGNRITLQPNALHGLAQLKILKLEGFECKLLDLSQCPNLKSILMCNRITLIPNNFHGLAQLKIFNIKGCECKGLDLSSWHNLEITDLCGKPITLQSNVLNGLAQLKILKFKGCECKALDVLSCRNQEIIDLRGEGLSPFMHLHC
;
A
#
# COMPACT_ATOMS: atom_id res chain seq x y z
N MET A 1 -3.72 1.78 22.48
CA MET A 1 -4.72 0.70 22.29
C MET A 1 -3.98 -0.61 22.32
N ASP A 2 -4.47 -1.60 23.07
CA ASP A 2 -3.92 -2.95 23.14
C ASP A 2 -4.92 -3.92 22.47
N LEU A 3 -4.44 -4.73 21.52
CA LEU A 3 -5.22 -5.70 20.75
C LEU A 3 -4.74 -7.14 20.97
N SER A 4 -3.87 -7.38 21.95
CA SER A 4 -3.23 -8.68 22.20
C SER A 4 -4.20 -9.84 22.44
N LEU A 5 -5.43 -9.55 22.89
CA LEU A 5 -6.49 -10.53 23.14
C LEU A 5 -7.42 -10.75 21.93
N CYS A 6 -7.23 -10.02 20.83
CA CYS A 6 -8.10 -10.05 19.65
C CYS A 6 -7.61 -11.03 18.56
N GLN A 7 -7.06 -12.18 18.93
CA GLN A 7 -6.34 -13.09 18.02
C GLN A 7 -7.21 -13.69 16.89
N SER A 8 -8.54 -13.76 17.09
CA SER A 8 -9.51 -14.22 16.09
C SER A 8 -10.02 -13.10 15.17
N LEU A 9 -9.54 -11.87 15.32
CA LEU A 9 -10.05 -10.73 14.58
C LEU A 9 -9.70 -10.85 13.09
N GLU A 10 -10.72 -10.96 12.25
CA GLU A 10 -10.53 -11.01 10.79
C GLU A 10 -10.56 -9.63 10.14
N THR A 11 -11.18 -8.65 10.80
CA THR A 11 -11.35 -7.30 10.25
C THR A 11 -11.17 -6.25 11.33
N LEU A 12 -10.31 -5.28 11.06
CA LEU A 12 -10.02 -4.17 11.97
C LEU A 12 -10.30 -2.84 11.27
N TYR A 13 -11.28 -2.11 11.80
CA TYR A 13 -11.59 -0.74 11.40
C TYR A 13 -11.22 0.20 12.53
N LEU A 14 -10.29 1.12 12.27
CA LEU A 14 -9.92 2.15 13.21
C LEU A 14 -10.09 3.51 12.55
N CYS A 15 -10.84 4.40 13.21
CA CYS A 15 -11.02 5.79 12.83
C CYS A 15 -10.72 6.69 14.04
N GLY A 16 -9.84 7.70 13.89
CA GLY A 16 -9.61 8.66 14.95
C GLY A 16 -8.49 9.65 14.65
N ASN A 17 -8.82 10.94 14.69
CA ASN A 17 -8.00 12.07 14.21
C ASN A 17 -6.67 12.34 14.95
N ARG A 18 -6.40 11.66 16.08
CA ARG A 18 -5.21 11.89 16.93
C ARG A 18 -4.73 10.61 17.63
N ILE A 19 -5.08 9.44 17.10
CA ILE A 19 -4.66 8.19 17.73
C ILE A 19 -3.30 7.80 17.15
N THR A 20 -2.36 7.50 18.05
CA THR A 20 -1.07 6.88 17.70
C THR A 20 -1.19 5.38 17.97
N LEU A 21 -1.00 4.57 16.93
CA LEU A 21 -0.79 3.13 17.10
C LEU A 21 0.68 2.87 17.40
N GLN A 22 0.92 2.00 18.39
CA GLN A 22 2.26 1.48 18.64
C GLN A 22 2.68 0.58 17.46
N PRO A 23 3.99 0.48 17.13
CA PRO A 23 4.45 -0.33 16.00
C PRO A 23 4.00 -1.80 16.03
N ASN A 24 3.90 -2.36 17.24
CA ASN A 24 3.48 -3.73 17.51
C ASN A 24 1.99 -3.87 17.86
N ALA A 25 1.17 -2.84 17.67
CA ALA A 25 -0.25 -2.87 18.04
C ALA A 25 -1.04 -3.98 17.32
N LEU A 26 -0.55 -4.48 16.19
CA LEU A 26 -1.17 -5.56 15.40
C LEU A 26 -0.48 -6.92 15.60
N HIS A 27 0.47 -7.01 16.54
CA HIS A 27 1.16 -8.26 16.83
C HIS A 27 0.15 -9.34 17.26
N GLY A 28 0.24 -10.53 16.67
CA GLY A 28 -0.60 -11.68 17.02
C GLY A 28 -1.96 -11.70 16.31
N LEU A 29 -2.28 -10.72 15.46
CA LEU A 29 -3.51 -10.71 14.66
C LEU A 29 -3.36 -11.56 13.38
N ALA A 30 -2.94 -12.82 13.53
CA ALA A 30 -2.65 -13.71 12.41
C ALA A 30 -3.87 -14.00 11.51
N GLN A 31 -5.10 -13.87 12.05
CA GLN A 31 -6.35 -14.06 11.31
C GLN A 31 -6.83 -12.81 10.56
N LEU A 32 -6.13 -11.67 10.69
CA LEU A 32 -6.55 -10.41 10.10
C LEU A 32 -6.48 -10.47 8.57
N LYS A 33 -7.63 -10.24 7.93
CA LYS A 33 -7.82 -10.22 6.47
C LYS A 33 -8.00 -8.81 5.94
N ILE A 34 -8.63 -7.93 6.71
CA ILE A 34 -8.94 -6.56 6.31
C ILE A 34 -8.49 -5.59 7.39
N LEU A 35 -7.68 -4.60 6.98
CA LEU A 35 -7.23 -3.51 7.83
C LEU A 35 -7.65 -2.18 7.20
N LYS A 36 -8.46 -1.40 7.91
CA LYS A 36 -8.78 -0.01 7.54
C LYS A 36 -8.38 0.95 8.65
N LEU A 37 -7.57 1.94 8.30
CA LEU A 37 -7.07 2.99 9.20
C LEU A 37 -7.42 4.38 8.65
N GLU A 38 -8.06 5.23 9.45
CA GLU A 38 -8.48 6.59 9.06
C GLU A 38 -8.31 7.60 10.22
N GLY A 39 -7.82 8.80 9.95
CA GLY A 39 -7.49 9.82 10.95
C GLY A 39 -6.19 9.64 11.75
N PHE A 40 -5.38 8.60 11.55
CA PHE A 40 -4.23 8.30 12.43
C PHE A 40 -2.95 9.04 12.04
N GLU A 41 -2.16 9.45 13.05
CA GLU A 41 -0.74 9.76 12.89
C GLU A 41 0.08 8.52 13.28
N CYS A 42 0.41 7.71 12.27
CA CYS A 42 1.31 6.56 12.43
C CYS A 42 2.65 6.88 11.78
N LYS A 43 3.75 6.60 12.49
CA LYS A 43 5.11 6.62 11.89
C LYS A 43 5.62 5.21 11.57
N LEU A 44 5.19 4.20 12.32
CA LEU A 44 5.58 2.81 12.13
C LEU A 44 4.40 1.89 12.50
N LEU A 45 3.99 1.04 11.58
CA LEU A 45 3.01 -0.03 11.80
C LEU A 45 3.54 -1.33 11.20
N ASP A 46 3.94 -2.31 12.00
CA ASP A 46 4.46 -3.58 11.49
C ASP A 46 3.32 -4.53 11.12
N LEU A 47 3.25 -4.93 9.84
CA LEU A 47 2.26 -5.89 9.33
C LEU A 47 2.86 -7.28 9.06
N SER A 48 4.13 -7.51 9.38
CA SER A 48 4.81 -8.79 9.12
C SER A 48 4.14 -9.99 9.81
N GLN A 49 3.41 -9.75 10.90
CA GLN A 49 2.68 -10.75 11.67
C GLN A 49 1.22 -10.92 11.24
N CYS A 50 0.80 -10.30 10.13
CA CYS A 50 -0.54 -10.40 9.57
C CYS A 50 -0.50 -11.08 8.18
N PRO A 51 -0.04 -12.34 8.07
CA PRO A 51 0.23 -13.00 6.77
C PRO A 51 -1.02 -13.22 5.92
N ASN A 52 -2.21 -13.18 6.54
CA ASN A 52 -3.50 -13.41 5.89
C ASN A 52 -4.17 -12.12 5.38
N LEU A 53 -3.50 -10.96 5.47
CA LEU A 53 -4.05 -9.70 4.98
C LEU A 53 -4.31 -9.78 3.46
N LYS A 54 -5.56 -9.46 3.10
CA LYS A 54 -6.05 -9.38 1.73
C LYS A 54 -6.33 -7.95 1.31
N SER A 55 -6.70 -7.09 2.26
CA SER A 55 -7.01 -5.69 1.99
C SER A 55 -6.42 -4.77 3.05
N ILE A 56 -5.71 -3.75 2.59
CA ILE A 56 -5.21 -2.64 3.41
C ILE A 56 -5.77 -1.35 2.82
N LEU A 57 -6.46 -0.58 3.66
CA LEU A 57 -7.06 0.70 3.30
C LEU A 57 -6.60 1.76 4.31
N MET A 58 -5.79 2.70 3.88
CA MET A 58 -5.30 3.81 4.70
C MET A 58 -5.58 5.13 3.97
N CYS A 59 -6.30 6.04 4.63
CA CYS A 59 -6.61 7.36 4.09
C CYS A 59 -6.12 8.43 5.06
N ASN A 60 -4.82 8.71 5.10
CA ASN A 60 -4.22 9.50 6.19
C ASN A 60 -3.01 10.32 5.77
N ARG A 61 -2.59 11.28 6.61
CA ARG A 61 -1.25 11.92 6.54
C ARG A 61 -0.17 11.05 7.21
N ILE A 62 -0.16 9.75 6.95
CA ILE A 62 0.80 8.81 7.53
C ILE A 62 2.08 8.82 6.70
N THR A 63 3.24 8.80 7.36
CA THR A 63 4.51 8.45 6.71
C THR A 63 4.76 6.97 6.94
N LEU A 64 4.69 6.19 5.86
CA LEU A 64 4.94 4.75 5.84
C LEU A 64 6.41 4.46 5.55
N ILE A 65 6.96 3.45 6.23
CA ILE A 65 8.31 2.92 5.99
C ILE A 65 8.18 1.59 5.22
N PRO A 66 9.01 1.33 4.18
CA PRO A 66 8.85 0.18 3.27
C PRO A 66 8.85 -1.19 3.94
N ASN A 67 9.68 -1.37 4.98
CA ASN A 67 9.86 -2.66 5.64
C ASN A 67 8.58 -3.20 6.30
N ASN A 68 7.58 -2.35 6.47
CA ASN A 68 6.35 -2.66 7.16
C ASN A 68 5.38 -3.55 6.37
N PHE A 69 5.70 -3.81 5.10
CA PHE A 69 4.82 -4.41 4.12
C PHE A 69 5.32 -5.75 3.55
N HIS A 70 6.47 -6.22 4.04
CA HIS A 70 7.07 -7.47 3.59
C HIS A 70 6.22 -8.68 3.99
N GLY A 71 6.17 -9.70 3.12
CA GLY A 71 5.51 -10.98 3.43
C GLY A 71 3.98 -11.01 3.25
N LEU A 72 3.37 -9.93 2.74
CA LEU A 72 1.93 -9.86 2.48
C LEU A 72 1.53 -10.55 1.17
N ALA A 73 1.88 -11.82 1.01
CA ALA A 73 1.69 -12.58 -0.23
C ALA A 73 0.21 -12.77 -0.65
N GLN A 74 -0.73 -12.62 0.30
CA GLN A 74 -2.18 -12.74 0.06
C GLN A 74 -2.85 -11.41 -0.29
N LEU A 75 -2.09 -10.31 -0.36
CA LEU A 75 -2.64 -8.97 -0.56
C LEU A 75 -3.23 -8.83 -1.97
N LYS A 76 -4.49 -8.42 -2.03
CA LYS A 76 -5.24 -8.16 -3.27
C LYS A 76 -5.55 -6.69 -3.49
N ILE A 77 -5.78 -5.96 -2.40
CA ILE A 77 -6.16 -4.55 -2.43
C ILE A 77 -5.23 -3.77 -1.51
N PHE A 78 -4.55 -2.78 -2.06
CA PHE A 78 -3.69 -1.87 -1.31
C PHE A 78 -4.06 -0.42 -1.63
N ASN A 79 -4.62 0.30 -0.68
CA ASN A 79 -4.95 1.71 -0.84
C ASN A 79 -4.28 2.50 0.28
N ILE A 80 -3.41 3.43 -0.09
CA ILE A 80 -2.74 4.34 0.83
C ILE A 80 -2.94 5.79 0.42
N LYS A 81 -4.12 6.10 -0.12
CA LYS A 81 -4.44 7.43 -0.65
C LYS A 81 -4.17 8.51 0.39
N GLY A 82 -3.37 9.51 0.00
CA GLY A 82 -3.00 10.64 0.85
C GLY A 82 -1.85 10.38 1.84
N CYS A 83 -1.33 9.15 1.90
CA CYS A 83 -0.15 8.80 2.71
C CYS A 83 1.16 9.15 1.98
N GLU A 84 2.23 9.35 2.75
CA GLU A 84 3.61 9.43 2.27
C GLU A 84 4.27 8.07 2.41
N CYS A 85 5.04 7.62 1.41
CA CYS A 85 5.83 6.40 1.53
C CYS A 85 7.12 6.51 0.72
N LYS A 86 8.27 6.28 1.35
CA LYS A 86 9.57 6.37 0.66
C LYS A 86 10.13 4.98 0.42
N GLY A 87 10.21 4.54 -0.84
CA GLY A 87 10.83 3.27 -1.21
C GLY A 87 9.88 2.08 -1.15
N LEU A 88 8.59 2.29 -1.43
CA LEU A 88 7.60 1.21 -1.48
C LEU A 88 7.99 0.19 -2.56
N ASP A 89 8.03 -1.08 -2.15
CA ASP A 89 8.27 -2.23 -3.02
C ASP A 89 7.01 -3.09 -3.08
N LEU A 90 6.46 -3.28 -4.27
CA LEU A 90 5.27 -4.08 -4.53
C LEU A 90 5.61 -5.47 -5.08
N SER A 91 6.90 -5.76 -5.38
CA SER A 91 7.33 -6.94 -6.13
C SER A 91 6.91 -8.28 -5.50
N SER A 92 6.71 -8.30 -4.19
CA SER A 92 6.28 -9.50 -3.46
C SER A 92 4.77 -9.77 -3.52
N TRP A 93 3.96 -8.82 -4.00
CA TRP A 93 2.49 -8.88 -3.96
C TRP A 93 1.89 -9.44 -5.25
N HIS A 94 2.28 -10.66 -5.60
CA HIS A 94 1.88 -11.33 -6.85
C HIS A 94 0.35 -11.47 -7.05
N ASN A 95 -0.43 -11.38 -5.97
CA ASN A 95 -1.90 -11.43 -5.97
C ASN A 95 -2.57 -10.05 -5.99
N LEU A 96 -1.80 -8.96 -6.08
CA LEU A 96 -2.34 -7.60 -6.05
C LEU A 96 -3.19 -7.35 -7.29
N GLU A 97 -4.45 -7.01 -7.07
CA GLU A 97 -5.43 -6.73 -8.13
C GLU A 97 -5.69 -5.22 -8.27
N ILE A 98 -5.69 -4.50 -7.14
CA ILE A 98 -6.06 -3.08 -7.08
C ILE A 98 -5.07 -2.35 -6.19
N THR A 99 -4.49 -1.27 -6.71
CA THR A 99 -3.68 -0.35 -5.92
C THR A 99 -4.00 1.11 -6.19
N ASP A 100 -4.19 1.88 -5.12
CA ASP A 100 -4.36 3.33 -5.14
C ASP A 100 -3.32 3.99 -4.25
N LEU A 101 -2.33 4.57 -4.92
CA LEU A 101 -1.20 5.28 -4.34
C LEU A 101 -1.36 6.79 -4.50
N CYS A 102 -2.53 7.31 -4.89
CA CYS A 102 -2.66 8.75 -5.15
C CYS A 102 -2.43 9.58 -3.89
N GLY A 103 -1.76 10.74 -4.02
CA GLY A 103 -1.70 11.72 -2.94
C GLY A 103 -0.33 12.36 -2.77
N LYS A 104 0.25 12.16 -1.59
CA LYS A 104 1.51 12.78 -1.17
C LYS A 104 2.72 12.07 -1.83
N PRO A 105 3.93 12.66 -1.83
CA PRO A 105 5.07 12.08 -2.55
C PRO A 105 5.37 10.65 -2.09
N ILE A 106 5.14 9.71 -3.01
CA ILE A 106 5.55 8.32 -2.87
C ILE A 106 6.67 8.05 -3.86
N THR A 107 7.83 7.68 -3.32
CA THR A 107 8.96 7.23 -4.14
C THR A 107 8.86 5.72 -4.35
N LEU A 108 8.64 5.32 -5.60
CA LEU A 108 8.65 3.93 -6.03
C LEU A 108 10.06 3.51 -6.48
N GLN A 109 10.41 2.24 -6.27
CA GLN A 109 11.61 1.65 -6.87
C GLN A 109 11.39 1.42 -8.37
N SER A 110 12.48 1.32 -9.14
CA SER A 110 12.41 0.88 -10.54
C SER A 110 11.81 -0.53 -10.62
N ASN A 111 11.04 -0.81 -11.68
CA ASN A 111 10.46 -2.14 -11.92
C ASN A 111 9.52 -2.63 -10.81
N VAL A 112 8.98 -1.72 -9.99
CA VAL A 112 8.09 -2.06 -8.86
C VAL A 112 6.84 -2.84 -9.29
N LEU A 113 6.46 -2.77 -10.57
CA LEU A 113 5.29 -3.46 -11.11
C LEU A 113 5.61 -4.85 -11.69
N ASN A 114 6.89 -5.23 -11.77
CA ASN A 114 7.28 -6.54 -12.28
C ASN A 114 6.71 -7.65 -11.38
N GLY A 115 6.09 -8.66 -12.00
CA GLY A 115 5.47 -9.78 -11.29
C GLY A 115 4.03 -9.55 -10.82
N LEU A 116 3.48 -8.34 -10.99
CA LEU A 116 2.08 -8.02 -10.65
C LEU A 116 1.10 -8.46 -11.76
N ALA A 117 1.13 -9.76 -12.11
CA ALA A 117 0.34 -10.31 -13.23
C ALA A 117 -1.18 -10.23 -13.04
N GLN A 118 -1.64 -10.09 -11.78
CA GLN A 118 -3.05 -9.99 -11.42
C GLN A 118 -3.55 -8.54 -11.33
N LEU A 119 -2.67 -7.54 -11.53
CA LEU A 119 -3.00 -6.14 -11.35
C LEU A 119 -3.95 -5.66 -12.46
N LYS A 120 -5.13 -5.19 -12.04
CA LYS A 120 -6.20 -4.68 -12.91
C LYS A 120 -6.31 -3.17 -12.86
N ILE A 121 -6.11 -2.59 -11.66
CA ILE A 121 -6.29 -1.16 -11.41
C ILE A 121 -5.05 -0.61 -10.71
N LEU A 122 -4.43 0.38 -11.33
CA LEU A 122 -3.31 1.14 -10.79
C LEU A 122 -3.62 2.65 -10.85
N LYS A 123 -3.66 3.30 -9.68
CA LYS A 123 -3.76 4.75 -9.55
C LYS A 123 -2.55 5.28 -8.79
N PHE A 124 -1.83 6.25 -9.35
CA PHE A 124 -0.61 6.81 -8.73
C PHE A 124 -0.45 8.32 -8.93
N LYS A 125 -1.57 9.02 -9.12
CA LYS A 125 -1.58 10.48 -9.32
C LYS A 125 -0.95 11.21 -8.12
N GLY A 126 0.00 12.11 -8.39
CA GLY A 126 0.70 12.89 -7.36
C GLY A 126 1.87 12.17 -6.69
N CYS A 127 2.25 10.97 -7.15
CA CYS A 127 3.47 10.30 -6.71
C CYS A 127 4.71 10.91 -7.37
N GLU A 128 5.79 11.06 -6.61
CA GLU A 128 7.12 11.36 -7.16
C GLU A 128 7.84 10.05 -7.50
N CYS A 129 7.60 9.56 -8.72
CA CYS A 129 8.32 8.39 -9.22
C CYS A 129 9.52 8.83 -10.08
N LYS A 130 10.70 8.23 -9.87
CA LYS A 130 11.88 8.49 -10.72
C LYS A 130 11.80 7.79 -12.07
N ALA A 131 11.23 6.59 -12.09
CA ALA A 131 10.98 5.80 -13.30
C ALA A 131 9.94 4.73 -12.96
N LEU A 132 8.85 4.69 -13.71
CA LEU A 132 7.82 3.65 -13.61
C LEU A 132 7.80 2.88 -14.93
N ASP A 133 8.27 1.63 -14.91
CA ASP A 133 8.09 0.73 -16.05
C ASP A 133 6.72 0.06 -15.95
N VAL A 134 5.81 0.45 -16.84
CA VAL A 134 4.45 -0.11 -16.94
C VAL A 134 4.35 -1.20 -18.02
N LEU A 135 5.39 -1.44 -18.81
CA LEU A 135 5.40 -2.43 -19.90
C LEU A 135 5.27 -3.87 -19.40
N SER A 136 5.68 -4.13 -18.16
CA SER A 136 5.56 -5.45 -17.53
C SER A 136 4.13 -5.81 -17.11
N CYS A 137 3.20 -4.85 -17.08
CA CYS A 137 1.81 -5.07 -16.73
C CYS A 137 0.95 -5.46 -17.95
N ARG A 138 0.90 -6.75 -18.28
CA ARG A 138 0.25 -7.26 -19.51
C ARG A 138 -1.29 -7.24 -19.55
N ASN A 139 -1.98 -6.78 -18.49
CA ASN A 139 -3.42 -7.05 -18.27
C ASN A 139 -4.33 -5.81 -18.08
N GLN A 140 -3.99 -4.64 -18.60
CA GLN A 140 -4.61 -3.39 -18.13
C GLN A 140 -5.96 -3.02 -18.77
N GLU A 141 -7.02 -3.01 -17.95
CA GLU A 141 -8.26 -2.28 -18.25
C GLU A 141 -8.20 -0.81 -17.78
N ILE A 142 -7.49 -0.46 -16.69
CA ILE A 142 -7.41 0.92 -16.19
C ILE A 142 -6.05 1.23 -15.51
N ILE A 143 -5.12 1.87 -16.23
CA ILE A 143 -4.12 2.74 -15.58
C ILE A 143 -4.62 4.18 -15.65
N ASP A 144 -4.85 4.84 -14.51
CA ASP A 144 -5.09 6.29 -14.50
C ASP A 144 -3.75 7.03 -14.41
N LEU A 145 -3.16 7.32 -15.56
CA LEU A 145 -1.90 8.06 -15.72
C LEU A 145 -2.07 9.59 -15.56
N ARG A 146 -3.27 10.10 -15.26
CA ARG A 146 -3.55 11.54 -15.28
C ARG A 146 -3.04 12.24 -14.02
N GLY A 147 -1.72 12.42 -13.92
CA GLY A 147 -1.07 13.16 -12.85
C GLY A 147 -0.02 14.15 -13.33
N GLU A 148 -0.18 15.41 -12.96
CA GLU A 148 0.87 16.43 -13.05
C GLU A 148 2.02 16.04 -12.11
N GLY A 149 3.23 15.88 -12.66
CA GLY A 149 4.39 15.37 -11.93
C GLY A 149 5.17 14.28 -12.68
N LEU A 150 4.63 13.74 -13.79
CA LEU A 150 5.44 13.00 -14.75
C LEU A 150 6.52 13.97 -15.28
N SER A 151 7.78 13.77 -14.87
CA SER A 151 8.87 14.53 -15.47
C SER A 151 8.83 14.32 -17.00
N PRO A 152 9.27 15.29 -17.83
CA PRO A 152 9.29 15.14 -19.29
C PRO A 152 10.04 13.89 -19.80
N PHE A 153 10.81 13.23 -18.92
CA PHE A 153 11.62 12.05 -19.20
C PHE A 153 10.93 10.72 -18.87
N MET A 154 9.68 10.73 -18.39
CA MET A 154 8.90 9.50 -18.31
C MET A 154 8.48 9.07 -19.71
N HIS A 155 9.28 8.20 -20.31
CA HIS A 155 8.90 7.49 -21.52
C HIS A 155 7.81 6.47 -21.19
N LEU A 156 6.56 6.88 -21.39
CA LEU A 156 5.44 5.96 -21.57
C LEU A 156 5.65 5.26 -22.91
N HIS A 157 6.34 4.13 -22.90
CA HIS A 157 6.26 3.21 -24.02
C HIS A 157 4.94 2.45 -23.86
N CYS A 158 3.98 2.76 -24.72
CA CYS A 158 2.80 1.92 -24.97
C CYS A 158 3.16 0.81 -25.95
#